data_AF-A0A0B3AGG4-F1
#
_entry.id   AF-A0A0B3AGG4-F1
#
_cell.length_a   1.000
_cell.length_b   1.000
_cell.length_c   1.000
_cell.angle_alpha   90.00
_cell.angle_beta   90.00
_cell.angle_gamma   90.00
#
_symmetry.space_group_name_H-M   'P 1'
#
loop_
_entity.id
_entity.type
_entity.pdbx_description
1 polymer ?
#
loop_
_entity_poly.entity_id
_entity_poly.type
_entity_poly.pdbx_seq_one_letter_code
_entity_poly.pdbx_strand_id
1 'polypeptide(L)'
;MKKIMPFLAVAIVLLVAGCTSQSRESTIIGNRTLLSELVHMQDLSRENATTAEMLSEFREKVGEDHFAEDLMEEAIWLVRFREFEHSEHSLAFLVTYINDGNRLICPGHEIEHIGLYVKHNNFELMNHTIESVEEFYPTWKTTAYERAQRFPAFYRNLDNVTRTIEETLPRIKAGDHNISEEIEFLNKNEVC
;
A
#
# COMPACT_ATOMS: atom_id res chain seq x y z
N MET A 1 -3.59 -54.52 -8.66
CA MET A 1 -2.66 -53.62 -7.93
C MET A 1 -1.85 -52.65 -8.83
N LYS A 2 -1.94 -52.68 -10.17
CA LYS A 2 -1.16 -51.79 -11.06
C LYS A 2 -1.74 -50.38 -11.32
N LYS A 3 -2.95 -50.07 -10.83
CA LYS A 3 -3.65 -48.79 -11.10
C LYS A 3 -3.49 -47.72 -10.01
N ILE A 4 -2.82 -48.02 -8.90
CA ILE A 4 -2.68 -47.11 -7.75
C ILE A 4 -1.39 -46.27 -7.84
N MET A 5 -0.35 -46.75 -8.54
CA MET A 5 0.92 -46.04 -8.71
C MET A 5 0.84 -44.64 -9.34
N PRO A 6 0.03 -44.36 -10.37
CA PRO A 6 0.01 -43.01 -10.97
C PRO A 6 -0.62 -41.97 -10.03
N PHE A 7 -1.61 -42.37 -9.21
CA PHE A 7 -2.22 -41.47 -8.23
C PHE A 7 -1.25 -41.06 -7.11
N LEU A 8 -0.40 -41.98 -6.67
CA LEU A 8 0.60 -41.70 -5.64
C LEU A 8 1.67 -40.71 -6.13
N ALA A 9 2.09 -40.83 -7.40
CA ALA A 9 3.05 -39.92 -8.00
C ALA A 9 2.51 -38.48 -8.15
N VAL A 10 1.25 -38.32 -8.57
CA VAL A 10 0.60 -37.01 -8.68
C VAL A 10 0.42 -36.36 -7.30
N ALA A 11 0.02 -37.13 -6.29
CA ALA A 11 -0.12 -36.62 -4.93
C ALA A 11 1.22 -36.14 -4.34
N ILE A 12 2.34 -36.84 -4.63
CA ILE A 12 3.68 -36.44 -4.19
C ILE A 12 4.14 -35.16 -4.90
N VAL A 13 3.88 -35.02 -6.22
CA VAL A 13 4.20 -33.79 -6.96
C VAL A 13 3.41 -32.59 -6.43
N LEU A 14 2.12 -32.77 -6.11
CA LEU A 14 1.30 -31.72 -5.51
C LEU A 14 1.73 -31.35 -4.08
N LEU A 15 2.17 -32.32 -3.29
CA LEU A 15 2.74 -32.08 -1.95
C LEU A 15 4.08 -31.33 -2.01
N VAL A 16 4.96 -31.69 -2.94
CA VAL A 16 6.25 -31.00 -3.11
C VAL A 16 6.04 -29.57 -3.65
N ALA A 17 5.11 -29.38 -4.60
CA ALA A 17 4.74 -28.05 -5.08
C ALA A 17 4.09 -27.18 -3.99
N GLY A 18 3.28 -27.78 -3.10
CA GLY A 18 2.68 -27.08 -1.96
C GLY A 18 3.66 -26.80 -0.81
N CYS A 19 4.78 -27.51 -0.73
CA CYS A 19 5.83 -27.23 0.26
C CYS A 19 6.82 -26.15 -0.20
N THR A 20 6.94 -25.85 -1.49
CA THR A 20 7.79 -24.74 -1.98
C THR A 20 7.14 -23.36 -1.86
N SER A 21 5.85 -23.27 -1.54
CA SER A 21 5.19 -22.02 -1.12
C SER A 21 5.36 -21.73 0.38
N GLN A 22 6.36 -22.34 1.02
CA GLN A 22 6.77 -22.00 2.37
C GLN A 22 7.26 -20.55 2.34
N SER A 23 6.41 -19.65 2.83
CA SER A 23 6.62 -18.21 2.93
C SER A 23 8.07 -17.91 3.30
N ARG A 24 8.85 -17.39 2.35
CA ARG A 24 10.11 -16.72 2.69
C ARG A 24 9.73 -15.65 3.70
N GLU A 25 10.17 -15.80 4.95
CA GLU A 25 10.11 -14.69 5.90
C GLU A 25 10.84 -13.52 5.24
N SER A 26 10.13 -12.39 5.13
CA SER A 26 10.69 -11.19 4.53
C SER A 26 11.98 -10.81 5.28
N THR A 27 13.10 -10.76 4.56
CA THR A 27 14.43 -10.51 5.12
C THR A 27 14.62 -9.07 5.60
N ILE A 28 13.66 -8.19 5.27
CA ILE A 28 13.70 -6.77 5.61
C ILE A 28 12.94 -6.45 6.91
N ILE A 29 11.96 -7.27 7.32
CA ILE A 29 11.20 -7.00 8.55
C ILE A 29 12.13 -7.07 9.77
N GLY A 30 12.08 -6.04 10.61
CA GLY A 30 12.95 -5.86 11.77
C GLY A 30 14.36 -5.35 11.44
N ASN A 31 14.69 -5.06 10.18
CA ASN A 31 16.01 -4.59 9.78
C ASN A 31 16.24 -3.13 10.22
N ARG A 32 16.96 -2.95 11.34
CA ARG A 32 17.24 -1.64 11.95
C ARG A 32 18.07 -0.72 11.07
N THR A 33 18.95 -1.26 10.24
CA THR A 33 19.75 -0.45 9.31
C THR A 33 18.86 0.16 8.23
N LEU A 34 18.01 -0.65 7.60
CA LEU A 34 17.05 -0.17 6.60
C LEU A 34 16.07 0.84 7.20
N LEU A 35 15.58 0.59 8.41
CA LEU A 35 14.71 1.54 9.12
C LEU A 35 15.38 2.90 9.33
N SER A 36 16.64 2.92 9.78
CA SER A 36 17.35 4.17 10.04
C SER A 36 17.58 4.98 8.76
N GLU A 37 17.91 4.30 7.66
CA GLU A 37 18.07 4.95 6.35
C GLU A 37 16.72 5.48 5.83
N LEU A 38 15.65 4.70 5.98
CA LEU A 38 14.30 5.09 5.54
C LEU A 38 13.74 6.29 6.31
N VAL A 39 13.93 6.32 7.64
CA VAL A 39 13.56 7.50 8.46
C VAL A 39 14.34 8.73 8.00
N HIS A 40 15.62 8.59 7.67
CA HIS A 40 16.39 9.70 7.13
C HIS A 40 15.83 10.20 5.79
N MET A 41 15.43 9.30 4.89
CA MET A 41 14.77 9.68 3.63
C MET A 41 13.40 10.31 3.84
N GLN A 42 12.65 9.89 4.85
CA GLN A 42 11.38 10.50 5.23
C GLN A 42 11.60 11.96 5.69
N ASP A 43 12.61 12.20 6.54
CA ASP A 43 12.98 13.55 6.99
C ASP A 43 13.41 14.44 5.81
N LEU A 44 14.21 13.91 4.89
CA LEU A 44 14.56 14.63 3.66
C LEU A 44 13.33 14.89 2.77
N SER A 45 12.32 14.02 2.76
CA SER A 45 11.10 14.22 1.97
C SER A 45 10.31 15.42 2.50
N ARG A 46 10.22 15.54 3.83
CA ARG A 46 9.59 16.70 4.50
C ARG A 46 10.30 18.03 4.20
N GLU A 47 11.60 17.97 3.92
CA GLU A 47 12.41 19.11 3.51
C GLU A 47 12.45 19.33 1.99
N ASN A 48 11.72 18.54 1.21
CA ASN A 48 11.77 18.51 -0.27
C ASN A 48 13.18 18.24 -0.82
N ALA A 49 14.00 17.51 -0.07
CA ALA A 49 15.40 17.19 -0.39
C ALA A 49 15.62 15.75 -0.89
N THR A 50 14.63 14.87 -0.75
CA THR A 50 14.68 13.51 -1.30
C THR A 50 14.68 13.53 -2.81
N THR A 51 15.51 12.69 -3.44
CA THR A 51 15.58 12.56 -4.90
C THR A 51 15.18 11.16 -5.35
N ALA A 52 14.72 11.04 -6.59
CA ALA A 52 14.37 9.76 -7.18
C ALA A 52 15.57 8.79 -7.25
N GLU A 53 16.79 9.31 -7.37
CA GLU A 53 18.01 8.50 -7.38
C GLU A 53 18.26 7.86 -6.01
N MET A 54 18.16 8.64 -4.93
CA MET A 54 18.31 8.14 -3.56
C MET A 54 17.29 7.04 -3.24
N LEU A 55 16.04 7.24 -3.66
CA LEU A 55 14.99 6.23 -3.50
C LEU A 55 15.24 4.99 -4.37
N SER A 56 15.77 5.16 -5.58
CA SER A 56 16.12 4.04 -6.47
C SER A 56 17.26 3.20 -5.90
N GLU A 57 18.27 3.82 -5.31
CA GLU A 57 19.36 3.12 -4.59
C GLU A 57 18.83 2.35 -3.37
N PHE A 58 17.85 2.90 -2.65
CA PHE A 58 17.24 2.21 -1.53
C PHE A 58 16.33 1.06 -1.98
N ARG A 59 15.65 1.19 -3.12
CA ARG A 59 14.80 0.13 -3.71
C ARG A 59 15.57 -1.19 -3.87
N GLU A 60 16.83 -1.13 -4.30
CA GLU A 60 17.68 -2.33 -4.44
C GLU A 60 17.87 -3.10 -3.13
N LYS A 61 17.71 -2.44 -1.97
CA LYS A 61 17.82 -3.05 -0.64
C LYS A 61 16.52 -3.70 -0.16
N VAL A 62 15.39 -3.36 -0.77
CA VAL A 62 14.05 -3.90 -0.43
C VAL A 62 13.44 -4.78 -1.52
N GLY A 63 14.03 -4.84 -2.71
CA GLY A 63 13.47 -5.47 -3.91
C GLY A 63 13.25 -6.99 -3.89
N GLU A 64 13.47 -7.68 -2.76
CA GLU A 64 13.02 -9.07 -2.57
C GLU A 64 11.61 -9.16 -1.96
N ASP A 65 11.05 -8.04 -1.51
CA ASP A 65 9.72 -7.95 -0.91
C ASP A 65 8.80 -7.07 -1.77
N HIS A 66 7.81 -7.69 -2.41
CA HIS A 66 6.91 -7.02 -3.33
C HIS A 66 6.18 -5.82 -2.71
N PHE A 67 5.70 -5.95 -1.47
CA PHE A 67 4.97 -4.86 -0.82
C PHE A 67 5.89 -3.65 -0.56
N ALA A 68 7.14 -3.91 -0.17
CA ALA A 68 8.12 -2.86 0.01
C ALA A 68 8.58 -2.23 -1.32
N GLU A 69 8.68 -3.04 -2.38
CA GLU A 69 8.98 -2.55 -3.72
C GLU A 69 7.88 -1.63 -4.22
N ASP A 70 6.61 -2.01 -4.10
CA ASP A 70 5.47 -1.20 -4.54
C ASP A 70 5.44 0.19 -3.88
N LEU A 71 5.61 0.24 -2.55
CA LEU A 71 5.69 1.50 -1.80
C LEU A 71 6.90 2.36 -2.21
N MET A 72 8.01 1.73 -2.55
CA MET A 72 9.21 2.44 -3.00
C MET A 72 9.06 2.96 -4.44
N GLU A 73 8.44 2.20 -5.33
CA GLU A 73 8.15 2.63 -6.70
C GLU A 73 7.18 3.80 -6.72
N GLU A 74 6.16 3.77 -5.87
CA GLU A 74 5.26 4.90 -5.64
C GLU A 74 6.03 6.14 -5.14
N ALA A 75 6.85 6.01 -4.10
CA ALA A 75 7.64 7.13 -3.57
C ALA A 75 8.57 7.74 -4.63
N ILE A 76 9.23 6.89 -5.44
CA ILE A 76 10.07 7.32 -6.57
C ILE A 76 9.24 8.13 -7.57
N TRP A 77 8.04 7.63 -7.91
CA TRP A 77 7.15 8.30 -8.86
C TRP A 77 6.71 9.67 -8.32
N LEU A 78 6.26 9.75 -7.07
CA LEU A 78 5.79 10.99 -6.43
C LEU A 78 6.90 12.05 -6.38
N VAL A 79 8.12 11.66 -6.02
CA VAL A 79 9.28 12.58 -6.04
C VAL A 79 9.61 13.08 -7.46
N ARG A 80 9.50 12.23 -8.49
CA ARG A 80 9.72 12.65 -9.90
C ARG A 80 8.74 13.73 -10.34
N PHE A 81 7.52 13.72 -9.80
CA PHE A 81 6.48 14.72 -10.09
C PHE A 81 6.40 15.86 -9.06
N ARG A 82 7.32 15.91 -8.09
CA ARG A 82 7.40 16.91 -7.01
C ARG A 82 6.21 16.88 -6.03
N GLU A 83 5.59 15.71 -5.89
CA GLU A 83 4.52 15.45 -4.92
C GLU A 83 5.13 14.97 -3.58
N PHE A 84 6.01 15.78 -2.99
CA PHE A 84 6.87 15.39 -1.84
C PHE A 84 6.11 15.07 -0.54
N GLU A 85 4.98 15.73 -0.33
CA GLU A 85 4.08 15.47 0.79
C GLU A 85 3.51 14.05 0.69
N HIS A 86 3.08 13.65 -0.51
CA HIS A 86 2.57 12.30 -0.77
C HIS A 86 3.65 11.23 -0.69
N SER A 87 4.88 11.52 -1.17
CA SER A 87 5.97 10.54 -1.04
C SER A 87 6.33 10.26 0.42
N GLU A 88 6.14 11.22 1.32
CA GLU A 88 6.38 11.04 2.76
C GLU A 88 5.51 9.94 3.35
N HIS A 89 4.25 9.82 2.90
CA HIS A 89 3.32 8.80 3.37
C HIS A 89 3.69 7.39 2.89
N SER A 90 4.07 7.20 1.62
CA SER A 90 4.55 5.91 1.13
C SER A 90 5.80 5.45 1.90
N LEU A 91 6.71 6.38 2.22
CA LEU A 91 7.87 6.09 3.06
C LEU A 91 7.46 5.75 4.51
N ALA A 92 6.47 6.45 5.08
CA ALA A 92 5.97 6.18 6.43
C ALA A 92 5.28 4.79 6.54
N PHE A 93 4.52 4.39 5.54
CA PHE A 93 3.94 3.05 5.45
C PHE A 93 5.04 1.99 5.34
N LEU A 94 6.08 2.27 4.57
CA LEU A 94 7.23 1.37 4.47
C LEU A 94 8.01 1.28 5.79
N VAL A 95 8.16 2.37 6.55
CA VAL A 95 8.75 2.35 7.91
C VAL A 95 7.94 1.44 8.82
N THR A 96 6.62 1.56 8.80
CA THR A 96 5.71 0.71 9.60
C THR A 96 5.91 -0.76 9.23
N TYR A 97 5.84 -1.07 7.92
CA TYR A 97 6.01 -2.42 7.41
C TYR A 97 7.35 -3.04 7.76
N ILE A 98 8.45 -2.32 7.55
CA ILE A 98 9.78 -2.82 7.91
C ILE A 98 9.90 -2.98 9.44
N ASN A 99 9.22 -2.16 10.24
CA ASN A 99 9.34 -2.24 11.69
C ASN A 99 8.62 -3.46 12.30
N ASP A 100 7.41 -3.79 11.83
CA ASP A 100 6.58 -4.81 12.46
C ASP A 100 5.84 -5.77 11.50
N GLY A 101 6.03 -5.61 10.19
CA GLY A 101 5.41 -6.43 9.15
C GLY A 101 3.96 -6.05 8.83
N ASN A 102 3.41 -5.01 9.46
CA ASN A 102 2.04 -4.57 9.19
C ASN A 102 1.97 -3.86 7.84
N ARG A 103 1.18 -4.42 6.92
CA ARG A 103 0.80 -3.80 5.66
C ARG A 103 -0.30 -2.78 5.94
N LEU A 104 0.11 -1.57 6.34
CA LEU A 104 -0.81 -0.47 6.56
C LEU A 104 -1.12 0.17 5.21
N ILE A 105 -2.40 0.20 4.87
CA ILE A 105 -2.93 1.00 3.76
C ILE A 105 -4.06 1.85 4.31
N CYS A 106 -4.11 3.10 3.88
CA CYS A 106 -5.18 4.03 4.21
C CYS A 106 -6.02 4.29 2.94
N PRO A 107 -7.17 3.63 2.76
CA PRO A 107 -7.95 3.71 1.53
C PRO A 107 -8.34 5.13 1.11
N GLY A 108 -8.58 6.03 2.08
CA GLY A 108 -8.85 7.44 1.78
C GLY A 108 -7.65 8.13 1.13
N HIS A 109 -6.45 7.82 1.60
CA HIS A 109 -5.21 8.37 1.07
C HIS A 109 -4.83 7.77 -0.30
N GLU A 110 -5.05 6.48 -0.50
CA GLU A 110 -4.86 5.84 -1.81
C GLU A 110 -5.79 6.42 -2.90
N ILE A 111 -7.02 6.83 -2.54
CA ILE A 111 -7.93 7.53 -3.47
C ILE A 111 -7.37 8.90 -3.88
N GLU A 112 -6.68 9.59 -2.99
CA GLU A 112 -5.96 10.81 -3.33
C GLU A 112 -4.82 10.55 -4.31
N HIS A 113 -4.01 9.50 -4.08
CA HIS A 113 -2.96 9.09 -5.00
C HIS A 113 -3.51 8.75 -6.39
N ILE A 114 -4.67 8.10 -6.47
CA ILE A 114 -5.40 7.90 -7.74
C ILE A 114 -5.63 9.23 -8.47
N GLY A 115 -6.05 10.29 -7.76
CA GLY A 115 -6.22 11.63 -8.34
C GLY A 115 -4.92 12.18 -8.95
N LEU A 116 -3.78 11.99 -8.26
CA LEU A 116 -2.47 12.38 -8.75
C LEU A 116 -2.06 11.57 -9.98
N TYR A 117 -2.29 10.27 -9.99
CA TYR A 117 -2.01 9.40 -11.14
C TYR A 117 -2.81 9.80 -12.37
N VAL A 118 -4.10 10.11 -12.21
CA VAL A 118 -4.93 10.66 -13.29
C VAL A 118 -4.36 11.99 -13.79
N LYS A 119 -4.07 12.93 -12.88
CA LYS A 119 -3.49 14.26 -13.21
C LYS A 119 -2.22 14.14 -14.05
N HIS A 120 -1.41 13.11 -13.81
CA HIS A 120 -0.14 12.85 -14.50
C HIS A 120 -0.21 11.77 -15.58
N ASN A 121 -1.41 11.31 -15.96
CA ASN A 121 -1.66 10.27 -16.97
C ASN A 121 -0.96 8.92 -16.69
N ASN A 122 -0.78 8.54 -15.43
CA ASN A 122 -0.25 7.24 -15.03
C ASN A 122 -1.36 6.24 -14.67
N PHE A 123 -2.03 5.72 -15.69
CA PHE A 123 -3.15 4.78 -15.49
C PHE A 123 -2.71 3.40 -14.98
N GLU A 124 -1.43 3.04 -15.12
CA GLU A 124 -0.89 1.78 -14.59
C GLU A 124 -0.85 1.82 -13.06
N LEU A 125 -0.22 2.85 -12.47
CA LEU A 125 -0.23 3.04 -11.02
C LEU A 125 -1.65 3.25 -10.49
N MET A 126 -2.50 3.98 -11.22
CA MET A 126 -3.91 4.12 -10.85
C MET A 126 -4.60 2.75 -10.69
N ASN A 127 -4.44 1.85 -11.66
CA ASN A 127 -5.08 0.54 -11.61
C ASN A 127 -4.51 -0.31 -10.47
N HIS A 128 -3.19 -0.28 -10.26
CA HIS A 128 -2.53 -0.97 -9.16
C HIS A 128 -3.05 -0.49 -7.80
N THR A 129 -3.16 0.83 -7.61
CA THR A 129 -3.70 1.42 -6.37
C THR A 129 -5.17 1.07 -6.17
N ILE A 130 -5.99 1.01 -7.24
CA ILE A 130 -7.37 0.53 -7.14
C ILE A 130 -7.41 -0.92 -6.62
N GLU A 131 -6.59 -1.82 -7.18
CA GLU A 131 -6.52 -3.22 -6.76
C GLU A 131 -6.11 -3.35 -5.29
N SER A 132 -5.11 -2.56 -4.88
CA SER A 132 -4.66 -2.48 -3.49
C SER A 132 -5.77 -1.99 -2.54
N VAL A 133 -6.48 -0.91 -2.90
CA VAL A 133 -7.62 -0.44 -2.10
C VAL A 133 -8.68 -1.52 -1.96
N GLU A 134 -9.02 -2.24 -3.04
CA GLU A 134 -10.01 -3.33 -3.00
C GLU A 134 -9.58 -4.49 -2.11
N GLU A 135 -8.29 -4.86 -2.13
CA GLU A 135 -7.74 -5.93 -1.29
C GLU A 135 -7.80 -5.56 0.20
N PHE A 136 -7.35 -4.36 0.56
CA PHE A 136 -7.13 -3.98 1.96
C PHE A 136 -8.34 -3.31 2.62
N TYR A 137 -9.28 -2.74 1.85
CA TYR A 137 -10.44 -2.01 2.39
C TYR A 137 -11.28 -2.80 3.41
N PRO A 138 -11.65 -4.08 3.19
CA PRO A 138 -12.47 -4.82 4.16
C PRO A 138 -11.82 -4.94 5.55
N THR A 139 -10.52 -5.20 5.58
CA THR A 139 -9.74 -5.33 6.81
C THR A 139 -9.55 -3.97 7.48
N TRP A 140 -9.22 -2.93 6.70
CA TRP A 140 -9.14 -1.56 7.18
C TRP A 140 -10.46 -1.11 7.80
N LYS A 141 -11.60 -1.32 7.11
CA LYS A 141 -12.93 -0.92 7.59
C LYS A 141 -13.25 -1.57 8.93
N THR A 142 -13.05 -2.88 9.05
CA THR A 142 -13.27 -3.62 10.30
C THR A 142 -12.43 -3.04 11.43
N THR A 143 -11.14 -2.85 11.21
CA THR A 143 -10.20 -2.31 12.20
C THR A 143 -10.55 -0.87 12.59
N ALA A 144 -10.95 -0.04 11.64
CA ALA A 144 -11.36 1.34 11.88
C ALA A 144 -12.61 1.42 12.77
N TYR A 145 -13.61 0.57 12.54
CA TYR A 145 -14.80 0.50 13.39
C TYR A 145 -14.49 -0.02 14.80
N GLU A 146 -13.61 -1.01 14.93
CA GLU A 146 -13.14 -1.47 16.25
C GLU A 146 -12.42 -0.36 17.02
N ARG A 147 -11.55 0.39 16.34
CA ARG A 147 -10.87 1.56 16.92
C ARG A 147 -11.86 2.68 17.26
N ALA A 148 -12.87 2.92 16.43
CA ALA A 148 -13.90 3.92 16.68
C ALA A 148 -14.72 3.65 17.94
N GLN A 149 -15.00 2.38 18.25
CA GLN A 149 -15.65 2.00 19.51
C GLN A 149 -14.78 2.34 20.74
N ARG A 150 -13.47 2.21 20.62
CA ARG A 150 -12.51 2.47 21.70
C ARG A 150 -12.15 3.96 21.82
N PHE A 151 -12.14 4.68 20.70
CA PHE A 151 -11.62 6.04 20.57
C PHE A 151 -12.56 6.95 19.75
N PRO A 152 -13.85 7.08 20.12
CA PRO A 152 -14.87 7.70 19.26
C PRO A 152 -14.59 9.16 18.89
N ALA A 153 -13.84 9.89 19.74
CA ALA A 153 -13.49 11.28 19.47
C ALA A 153 -12.64 11.48 18.21
N PHE A 154 -11.87 10.47 17.80
CA PHE A 154 -10.98 10.49 16.63
C PHE A 154 -11.63 9.96 15.35
N TYR A 155 -12.76 9.26 15.46
CA TYR A 155 -13.42 8.57 14.34
C TYR A 155 -14.81 9.14 14.03
N ARG A 156 -15.05 10.43 14.34
CA ARG A 156 -16.40 11.05 14.24
C ARG A 156 -16.99 11.01 12.84
N ASN A 157 -16.14 11.01 11.81
CA ASN A 157 -16.54 11.04 10.42
C ASN A 157 -16.38 9.68 9.72
N LEU A 158 -16.10 8.60 10.47
CA LEU A 158 -15.80 7.28 9.89
C LEU A 158 -16.90 6.81 8.93
N ASP A 159 -18.18 6.94 9.29
CA ASP A 159 -19.30 6.53 8.42
C ASP A 159 -19.33 7.30 7.09
N ASN A 160 -19.00 8.60 7.12
CA ASN A 160 -18.94 9.39 5.90
C ASN A 160 -17.71 9.03 5.07
N VAL A 161 -16.56 8.84 5.70
CA VAL A 161 -15.33 8.38 5.03
C VAL A 161 -15.54 7.04 4.34
N THR A 162 -16.12 6.06 5.03
CA THR A 162 -16.39 4.73 4.46
C THR A 162 -17.34 4.82 3.28
N ARG A 163 -18.39 5.65 3.38
CA ARG A 163 -19.36 5.86 2.31
C ARG A 163 -18.73 6.53 1.10
N THR A 164 -17.91 7.57 1.31
CA THR A 164 -17.19 8.21 0.22
C THR A 164 -16.27 7.22 -0.50
N ILE A 165 -15.52 6.39 0.22
CA ILE A 165 -14.70 5.34 -0.40
C ILE A 165 -15.56 4.37 -1.24
N GLU A 166 -16.66 3.89 -0.67
CA GLU A 166 -17.57 2.92 -1.33
C GLU A 166 -18.29 3.48 -2.56
N GLU A 167 -18.56 4.79 -2.59
CA GLU A 167 -19.20 5.47 -3.71
C GLU A 167 -18.17 5.88 -4.79
N THR A 168 -16.97 6.29 -4.38
CA THR A 168 -15.94 6.83 -5.28
C THR A 168 -15.21 5.72 -6.03
N LEU A 169 -14.81 4.63 -5.37
CA LEU A 169 -13.99 3.58 -6.00
C LEU A 169 -14.67 2.94 -7.22
N PRO A 170 -15.98 2.58 -7.19
CA PRO A 170 -16.66 2.05 -8.38
C PRO A 170 -16.77 3.07 -9.52
N ARG A 171 -16.87 4.37 -9.22
CA ARG A 171 -16.91 5.44 -10.24
C ARG A 171 -15.59 5.57 -10.96
N ILE A 172 -14.48 5.59 -10.22
CA ILE A 172 -13.12 5.60 -10.78
C ILE A 172 -12.94 4.41 -11.72
N LYS A 173 -13.33 3.20 -11.29
CA LYS A 173 -13.26 1.98 -12.10
C LYS A 173 -14.12 2.05 -13.37
N ALA A 174 -15.22 2.79 -13.34
CA ALA A 174 -16.07 3.04 -14.51
C ALA A 174 -15.51 4.12 -15.45
N GLY A 175 -14.34 4.70 -15.15
CA GLY A 175 -13.70 5.76 -15.93
C GLY A 175 -14.14 7.18 -15.55
N ASP A 176 -14.91 7.34 -14.47
CA ASP A 176 -15.23 8.65 -13.93
C ASP A 176 -14.11 9.10 -12.98
N HIS A 177 -13.21 9.92 -13.51
CA HIS A 177 -12.07 10.47 -12.78
C HIS A 177 -12.33 11.88 -12.23
N ASN A 178 -13.57 12.38 -12.29
CA ASN A 178 -13.93 13.67 -11.71
C ASN A 178 -14.28 13.48 -10.22
N ILE A 179 -13.23 13.32 -9.40
CA ILE A 179 -13.31 12.94 -7.98
C ILE A 179 -12.73 13.99 -7.03
N SER A 180 -12.56 15.24 -7.47
CA SER A 180 -11.84 16.27 -6.70
C SER A 180 -12.55 16.64 -5.39
N GLU A 181 -13.88 16.63 -5.38
CA GLU A 181 -14.67 16.92 -4.17
C GLU A 181 -14.51 15.80 -3.13
N GLU A 182 -14.45 14.55 -3.58
CA GLU A 182 -14.26 13.38 -2.72
C GLU A 182 -12.85 13.32 -2.16
N ILE A 183 -11.83 13.66 -2.96
CA ILE A 183 -10.45 13.83 -2.47
C ILE A 183 -10.40 14.94 -1.41
N GLU A 184 -10.97 16.11 -1.68
CA GLU A 184 -10.99 17.21 -0.69
C GLU A 184 -11.71 16.81 0.61
N PHE A 185 -12.79 16.03 0.51
CA PHE A 185 -13.48 15.49 1.65
C PHE A 185 -12.61 14.50 2.45
N LEU A 186 -11.97 13.55 1.77
CA LEU A 186 -11.14 12.52 2.39
C LEU A 186 -9.94 13.14 3.11
N ASN A 187 -9.23 14.08 2.49
CA ASN A 187 -8.09 14.78 3.10
C ASN A 187 -8.45 15.56 4.37
N LYS A 188 -9.65 16.16 4.41
CA LYS A 188 -10.11 16.91 5.59
C LYS A 188 -10.56 16.01 6.74
N ASN A 189 -10.87 14.75 6.45
CA ASN A 189 -11.50 13.82 7.37
C ASN A 189 -10.72 12.52 7.49
N GLU A 190 -9.42 12.55 7.23
CA GLU A 190 -8.56 11.38 7.15
C GLU A 190 -8.75 10.45 8.34
N VAL A 191 -8.92 9.17 8.02
CA VAL A 191 -8.96 8.09 8.99
C VAL A 191 -7.96 7.02 8.55
N CYS A 192 -6.81 7.01 9.21
CA CYS A 192 -5.79 5.97 9.17
C CYS A 192 -5.54 5.53 10.64
#